data_AF-A0A094PVS6-F1
#
_entry.id   AF-A0A094PVS6-F1
#
_cell.length_a   1.000
_cell.length_b   1.000
_cell.length_c   1.000
_cell.angle_alpha   90.00
_cell.angle_beta   90.00
_cell.angle_gamma   90.00
#
_symmetry.space_group_name_H-M   'P 1'
#
loop_
_entity.id
_entity.type
_entity.pdbx_description
1 polymer ?
#
loop_
_entity_poly.entity_id
_entity_poly.type
_entity_poly.pdbx_seq_one_letter_code
_entity_poly.pdbx_strand_id
1 'polypeptide(L)'
;MTKLRIVLFSAIVGAFVSIIAGFAHADRIVILGIRVPYGLVLSLSICLLTILWLNRQFQTRLAGTVFTVIWVLITLRMAIESGNGDLVFTVTWYSTSYIIAGAVLLSMAAVLPAMRLPDRGQHSLPESQA
;
A
#
# COMPACT_ATOMS: atom_id res chain seq x y z
N MET A 1 -21.72 4.27 -6.65
CA MET A 1 -20.58 4.05 -7.57
C MET A 1 -20.57 2.60 -8.03
N THR A 2 -20.44 2.34 -9.33
CA THR A 2 -20.37 0.97 -9.89
C THR A 2 -19.11 0.27 -9.38
N LYS A 3 -19.22 -0.97 -8.87
CA LYS A 3 -18.10 -1.75 -8.31
C LYS A 3 -16.86 -1.79 -9.21
N LEU A 4 -17.07 -1.77 -10.53
CA LEU A 4 -16.02 -1.68 -11.56
C LEU A 4 -15.13 -0.44 -11.42
N ARG A 5 -15.68 0.73 -11.10
CA ARG A 5 -14.91 1.96 -10.93
C ARG A 5 -13.98 1.89 -9.72
N ILE A 6 -14.44 1.25 -8.64
CA ILE A 6 -13.64 1.05 -7.43
C ILE A 6 -12.45 0.16 -7.75
N VAL A 7 -12.68 -0.96 -8.44
CA VAL A 7 -11.62 -1.87 -8.89
C VAL A 7 -10.60 -1.14 -9.75
N LEU A 8 -11.04 -0.47 -10.83
CA LEU A 8 -10.15 0.23 -11.75
C LEU A 8 -9.34 1.32 -11.05
N PHE A 9 -9.98 2.14 -10.21
CA PHE A 9 -9.30 3.18 -9.46
C PHE A 9 -8.27 2.60 -8.48
N SER A 10 -8.66 1.58 -7.71
CA SER A 10 -7.75 0.91 -6.80
C SER A 10 -6.58 0.23 -7.51
N ALA A 11 -6.81 -0.22 -8.76
CA ALA A 11 -5.79 -0.84 -9.57
C ALA A 11 -4.74 0.15 -10.08
N ILE A 12 -5.18 1.30 -10.59
CA ILE A 12 -4.29 2.35 -11.07
C ILE A 12 -3.46 2.92 -9.91
N VAL A 13 -4.10 3.22 -8.78
CA VAL A 13 -3.40 3.70 -7.58
C VAL A 13 -2.45 2.63 -7.05
N GLY A 14 -2.87 1.37 -7.02
CA GLY A 14 -2.03 0.24 -6.64
C GLY A 14 -0.80 0.11 -7.50
N ALA A 15 -0.94 0.26 -8.82
CA ALA A 15 0.18 0.17 -9.72
C ALA A 15 1.20 1.29 -9.50
N PHE A 16 0.72 2.53 -9.44
CA PHE A 16 1.56 3.70 -9.25
C PHE A 16 2.32 3.67 -7.91
N VAL A 17 1.61 3.37 -6.82
CA VAL A 17 2.21 3.32 -5.48
C VAL A 17 3.19 2.16 -5.36
N SER A 18 2.90 1.00 -5.93
CA SER A 18 3.81 -0.16 -5.88
C SER A 18 5.13 0.12 -6.60
N ILE A 19 5.10 0.85 -7.72
CA ILE A 19 6.31 1.25 -8.44
C ILE A 19 7.14 2.20 -7.57
N ILE A 20 6.52 3.24 -6.99
CA ILE A 20 7.21 4.19 -6.11
C ILE A 20 7.77 3.49 -4.87
N ALA A 21 7.01 2.58 -4.27
CA ALA A 21 7.44 1.79 -3.12
C ALA A 21 8.65 0.90 -3.46
N GLY A 22 8.68 0.32 -4.67
CA GLY A 22 9.84 -0.41 -5.18
C GLY A 22 11.09 0.46 -5.28
N PHE A 23 10.98 1.67 -5.83
CA PHE A 23 12.10 2.62 -5.88
C PHE A 23 12.52 3.12 -4.48
N ALA A 24 11.56 3.42 -3.60
CA ALA A 24 11.84 3.83 -2.23
C ALA A 24 12.55 2.73 -1.43
N HIS A 25 12.27 1.45 -1.72
CA HIS A 25 12.99 0.33 -1.13
C HIS A 25 14.47 0.26 -1.57
N ALA A 26 14.76 0.64 -2.82
CA ALA A 26 16.12 0.65 -3.35
C ALA A 26 16.98 1.77 -2.74
N ASP A 27 16.37 2.80 -2.18
CA ASP A 27 17.06 3.97 -1.63
C ASP A 27 17.75 3.68 -0.28
N ARG A 28 18.98 4.18 -0.14
CA ARG A 28 19.82 4.01 1.06
C ARG A 28 20.59 5.30 1.40
N ILE A 29 20.14 6.05 2.39
CA ILE A 29 20.90 7.07 3.12
C ILE A 29 21.93 6.37 4.02
N VAL A 30 23.18 6.81 3.90
CA VAL A 30 24.28 6.48 4.81
C VAL A 30 24.34 7.59 5.86
N ILE A 31 24.04 7.28 7.12
CA ILE A 31 24.18 8.21 8.24
C ILE A 31 25.36 7.72 9.08
N LEU A 32 26.40 8.55 9.23
CA LEU A 32 27.57 8.27 10.08
C LEU A 32 28.24 6.91 9.79
N GLY A 33 28.33 6.51 8.51
CA GLY A 33 28.92 5.23 8.10
C GLY A 33 28.05 4.00 8.33
N ILE A 34 26.89 4.14 8.97
CA ILE A 34 25.89 3.09 9.12
C ILE A 34 24.92 3.17 7.94
N ARG A 35 24.89 2.13 7.10
CA ARG A 35 23.85 1.96 6.09
C ARG A 35 22.54 1.61 6.79
N VAL A 36 21.67 2.59 7.00
CA VAL A 36 20.33 2.35 7.56
C VAL A 36 19.37 2.05 6.40
N PRO A 37 18.81 0.84 6.30
CA PRO A 37 17.87 0.46 5.26
C PRO A 37 16.45 0.92 5.61
N TYR A 38 16.24 2.24 5.74
CA TYR A 38 14.90 2.80 6.01
C TYR A 38 13.95 2.63 4.82
N GLY A 39 14.47 2.41 3.60
CA GLY A 39 13.67 2.22 2.40
C GLY A 39 12.62 1.12 2.52
N LEU A 40 12.92 0.02 3.24
CA LEU A 40 11.97 -1.05 3.51
C LEU A 40 10.81 -0.59 4.39
N VAL A 41 11.11 0.12 5.49
CA VAL A 41 10.07 0.60 6.40
C VAL A 41 9.22 1.66 5.72
N LEU A 42 9.86 2.54 4.95
CA LEU A 42 9.19 3.62 4.23
C LEU A 42 8.26 3.08 3.13
N SER A 43 8.73 2.14 2.32
CA SER A 43 7.94 1.53 1.26
C SER A 43 6.71 0.79 1.80
N LEU A 44 6.88 -0.02 2.85
CA LEU A 44 5.77 -0.71 3.51
C LEU A 44 4.78 0.25 4.16
N SER A 45 5.26 1.32 4.78
CA SER A 45 4.41 2.34 5.39
C SER A 45 3.53 3.05 4.36
N ILE A 46 4.09 3.40 3.20
CA ILE A 46 3.34 4.01 2.09
C ILE A 46 2.24 3.06 1.60
N CYS A 47 2.56 1.78 1.39
CA CYS A 47 1.58 0.78 0.97
C CYS A 47 0.46 0.59 2.02
N LEU A 48 0.82 0.50 3.31
CA LEU A 48 -0.14 0.38 4.41
C LEU A 48 -1.09 1.58 4.48
N LEU A 49 -0.55 2.80 4.48
CA LEU A 49 -1.35 4.02 4.52
C LEU A 49 -2.27 4.13 3.30
N THR A 50 -1.81 3.70 2.13
CA THR A 50 -2.61 3.69 0.90
C THR A 50 -3.79 2.71 1.01
N ILE A 51 -3.57 1.49 1.52
CA ILE A 51 -4.66 0.51 1.74
C ILE A 51 -5.69 1.08 2.73
N LEU A 52 -5.24 1.64 3.86
CA LEU A 52 -6.12 2.21 4.87
C LEU A 52 -6.92 3.39 4.30
N TRP A 53 -6.29 4.24 3.49
CA TRP A 53 -6.94 5.37 2.83
C TRP A 53 -7.96 4.90 1.78
N LEU A 54 -7.63 3.92 0.93
CA LEU A 54 -8.54 3.34 -0.05
C LEU A 54 -9.77 2.70 0.63
N ASN A 55 -9.54 1.90 1.66
CA ASN A 55 -10.60 1.24 2.41
C ASN A 55 -11.50 2.28 3.09
N ARG A 56 -10.93 3.37 3.61
CA ARG A 56 -11.69 4.49 4.18
C ARG A 56 -12.47 5.28 3.13
N GLN A 57 -11.89 5.57 1.97
CA GLN A 57 -12.52 6.39 0.93
C GLN A 57 -13.71 5.68 0.28
N PHE A 58 -13.57 4.39 -0.01
CA PHE A 58 -14.62 3.60 -0.67
C PHE A 58 -15.49 2.81 0.30
N GLN A 59 -15.21 2.87 1.61
CA GLN A 59 -15.90 2.13 2.67
C GLN A 59 -16.05 0.63 2.35
N THR A 60 -15.06 0.05 1.67
CA THR A 60 -15.09 -1.35 1.20
C THR A 60 -13.72 -1.99 1.31
N ARG A 61 -13.69 -3.28 1.63
CA ARG A 61 -12.47 -4.11 1.69
C ARG A 61 -11.92 -4.46 0.31
N LEU A 62 -12.78 -4.39 -0.72
CA LEU A 62 -12.44 -4.81 -2.07
C LEU A 62 -11.32 -3.94 -2.69
N ALA A 63 -11.26 -2.66 -2.32
CA ALA A 63 -10.21 -1.76 -2.77
C ALA A 63 -8.83 -2.18 -2.24
N GLY A 64 -8.73 -2.50 -0.95
CA GLY A 64 -7.50 -2.99 -0.33
C GLY A 64 -7.04 -4.36 -0.86
N THR A 65 -7.98 -5.27 -1.15
CA THR A 65 -7.62 -6.57 -1.74
C THR A 65 -7.07 -6.42 -3.17
N VAL A 66 -7.69 -5.57 -4.00
CA VAL A 66 -7.21 -5.31 -5.37
C VAL A 66 -5.83 -4.65 -5.34
N PHE A 67 -5.62 -3.68 -4.44
CA PHE A 67 -4.32 -3.06 -4.23
C PHE A 67 -3.25 -4.12 -3.89
N THR A 68 -3.55 -5.02 -2.95
CA THR A 68 -2.59 -6.05 -2.49
C THR A 68 -2.23 -7.01 -3.63
N VAL A 69 -3.21 -7.46 -4.42
CA VAL A 69 -2.95 -8.34 -5.58
C VAL A 69 -2.02 -7.65 -6.59
N ILE A 70 -2.25 -6.37 -6.87
CA ILE A 70 -1.44 -5.61 -7.82
C ILE A 70 -0.03 -5.35 -7.29
N TRP A 71 0.08 -5.05 -6.00
CA TRP A 71 1.37 -4.92 -5.33
C TRP A 71 2.18 -6.22 -5.44
N VAL A 72 1.56 -7.39 -5.21
CA VAL A 72 2.22 -8.69 -5.36
C VAL A 72 2.67 -8.90 -6.81
N LEU A 73 1.80 -8.64 -7.80
CA LEU A 73 2.14 -8.81 -9.22
C LEU A 73 3.31 -7.93 -9.66
N ILE A 74 3.33 -6.66 -9.25
CA ILE A 74 4.39 -5.72 -9.59
C ILE A 74 5.69 -6.08 -8.89
N THR A 75 5.61 -6.43 -7.61
CA THR A 75 6.79 -6.84 -6.83
C THR A 75 7.41 -8.10 -7.42
N LEU A 76 6.60 -9.09 -7.82
CA LEU A 76 7.07 -10.28 -8.53
C LEU A 76 7.71 -9.92 -9.87
N ARG A 77 7.10 -9.02 -10.65
CA ARG A 77 7.67 -8.57 -11.94
C ARG A 77 9.00 -7.84 -11.78
N MET A 78 9.18 -7.06 -10.72
CA MET A 78 10.46 -6.41 -10.42
C MET A 78 11.51 -7.39 -9.87
N ALA A 79 11.08 -8.51 -9.28
CA ALA A 79 11.97 -9.57 -8.79
C ALA A 79 12.44 -10.54 -9.89
N ILE A 80 11.73 -10.63 -11.02
CA ILE A 80 12.15 -11.44 -12.16
C ILE A 80 13.28 -10.70 -12.90
N GLU A 81 14.40 -11.39 -13.06
CA GLU A 81 15.61 -10.98 -13.79
C GLU A 81 15.25 -10.30 -15.12
N SER A 82 15.73 -9.06 -15.33
CA SER A 82 15.66 -8.44 -16.66
C SER A 82 16.56 -9.23 -17.61
N GLY A 83 16.15 -9.41 -18.87
CA GLY A 83 16.92 -10.17 -19.88
C GLY A 83 18.35 -9.67 -20.15
N ASN A 84 18.75 -8.55 -19.54
CA ASN A 84 20.11 -8.00 -19.53
C ASN A 84 20.97 -8.40 -18.32
N GLY A 85 20.46 -9.28 -17.42
CA GLY A 85 21.18 -9.72 -16.22
C GLY A 85 21.25 -8.70 -15.07
N ASP A 86 20.52 -7.59 -15.19
CA ASP A 86 20.45 -6.55 -14.15
C ASP A 86 19.15 -6.70 -13.35
N LEU A 87 19.29 -6.97 -12.06
CA LEU A 87 18.17 -7.18 -11.15
C LEU A 87 17.80 -5.86 -10.47
N VAL A 88 16.57 -5.36 -10.70
CA VAL A 88 16.01 -4.24 -9.92
C VAL A 88 15.95 -4.60 -8.43
N PHE A 89 15.72 -5.88 -8.11
CA PHE A 89 15.92 -6.44 -6.78
C PHE A 89 17.04 -7.48 -6.82
N THR A 90 18.26 -7.10 -6.44
CA THR A 90 19.29 -8.10 -6.15
C THR A 90 18.78 -9.04 -5.07
N VAL A 91 18.82 -10.36 -5.33
CA VAL A 91 18.36 -11.41 -4.40
C VAL A 91 19.23 -11.37 -3.16
N THR A 92 18.87 -10.48 -2.25
CA THR A 92 19.51 -10.24 -0.97
C THR A 92 18.49 -10.51 0.12
N TRP A 93 18.97 -10.86 1.31
CA TRP A 93 18.12 -11.09 2.48
C TRP A 93 17.12 -9.95 2.74
N TYR A 94 17.49 -8.72 2.35
CA TYR A 94 16.64 -7.53 2.44
C TYR A 94 15.41 -7.59 1.54
N SER A 95 15.55 -8.00 0.28
CA SER A 95 14.43 -8.09 -0.66
C SER A 95 13.46 -9.21 -0.27
N THR A 96 13.98 -10.34 0.21
CA THR A 96 13.16 -11.42 0.77
C THR A 96 12.37 -10.94 1.99
N SER A 97 13.01 -10.19 2.90
CA SER A 97 12.32 -9.65 4.08
C SER A 97 11.22 -8.64 3.71
N TYR A 98 11.41 -7.83 2.68
CA TYR A 98 10.39 -6.91 2.17
C TYR A 98 9.17 -7.65 1.61
N ILE A 99 9.39 -8.72 0.83
CA ILE A 99 8.30 -9.52 0.25
C ILE A 99 7.50 -10.22 1.37
N ILE A 100 8.18 -10.87 2.32
CA ILE A 100 7.51 -11.60 3.40
C ILE A 100 6.76 -10.63 4.33
N ALA A 101 7.44 -9.57 4.81
CA ALA A 101 6.83 -8.60 5.71
C ALA A 101 5.67 -7.85 5.02
N GLY A 102 5.84 -7.46 3.75
CA GLY A 102 4.80 -6.83 2.95
C GLY A 102 3.60 -7.74 2.72
N ALA A 103 3.83 -9.01 2.36
CA ALA A 103 2.74 -9.96 2.16
C ALA A 103 1.91 -10.16 3.42
N VAL A 104 2.55 -10.30 4.60
CA VAL A 104 1.83 -10.43 5.88
C VAL A 104 1.08 -9.15 6.22
N LEU A 105 1.77 -8.00 6.24
CA LEU A 105 1.19 -6.73 6.69
C LEU A 105 0.07 -6.24 5.78
N LEU A 106 0.26 -6.28 4.45
CA LEU A 106 -0.73 -5.81 3.50
C LEU A 106 -1.94 -6.74 3.46
N SER A 107 -1.76 -8.05 3.62
CA SER A 107 -2.88 -8.99 3.74
C SER A 107 -3.70 -8.73 4.99
N MET A 108 -3.06 -8.48 6.14
CA MET A 108 -3.76 -8.08 7.36
C MET A 108 -4.52 -6.77 7.16
N ALA A 109 -3.89 -5.77 6.54
CA ALA A 109 -4.49 -4.46 6.29
C ALA A 109 -5.67 -4.51 5.30
N ALA A 110 -5.59 -5.35 4.27
CA ALA A 110 -6.65 -5.53 3.27
C ALA A 110 -7.92 -6.12 3.90
N VAL A 111 -7.77 -6.94 4.93
CA VAL A 111 -8.87 -7.57 5.66
C VAL A 111 -9.38 -6.66 6.80
N LEU A 112 -8.72 -5.56 7.16
CA LEU A 112 -9.27 -4.68 8.20
C LEU A 112 -10.63 -4.07 7.80
N PRO A 113 -11.57 -3.90 8.75
CA PRO A 113 -12.80 -3.17 8.50
C PRO A 113 -12.49 -1.74 8.04
N ALA A 114 -13.25 -1.23 7.08
CA ALA A 114 -13.11 0.16 6.67
C ALA A 114 -13.40 1.08 7.85
N MET A 115 -12.44 1.96 8.19
CA MET A 115 -12.66 3.00 9.19
C MET A 115 -13.80 3.89 8.71
N ARG A 116 -14.85 4.00 9.52
CA ARG A 116 -16.03 4.82 9.21
C ARG A 116 -15.62 6.28 9.08
N LEU A 117 -16.11 6.94 8.05
CA LEU A 117 -16.03 8.40 7.96
C LEU A 117 -16.92 8.99 9.07
N PRO A 118 -16.49 10.09 9.74
CA PRO A 118 -17.35 10.78 10.69
C PRO A 118 -18.65 11.18 9.99
N ASP A 119 -19.77 10.80 10.60
CA ASP A 119 -21.09 11.13 10.07
C ASP A 119 -21.26 12.63 10.16
N ARG A 120 -21.26 13.32 9.00
CA ARG A 120 -21.22 14.79 8.94
C ARG A 120 -22.62 15.39 9.06
N GLY A 121 -23.47 14.81 9.92
CA GLY A 121 -24.86 15.21 10.05
C GLY A 121 -25.56 14.58 11.24
N GLN A 122 -25.39 15.15 12.43
CA GLN A 122 -26.44 15.31 13.47
C GLN A 122 -25.88 16.15 14.64
N HIS A 123 -25.50 17.39 14.35
CA HIS A 123 -25.75 18.50 15.28
C HIS A 123 -27.00 19.23 14.78
N SER A 124 -28.11 18.51 14.75
CA SER A 124 -29.43 19.15 14.74
C SER A 124 -29.64 19.69 16.14
N LEU A 125 -29.64 21.02 16.24
CA LEU A 125 -29.96 21.83 17.40
C LEU A 125 -31.16 21.22 18.17
N PRO A 126 -31.14 21.21 19.51
CA PRO A 126 -32.32 20.80 20.27
C PRO A 126 -33.48 21.73 19.92
N GLU A 127 -34.51 21.14 19.34
CA GLU A 127 -35.83 21.71 19.15
C GLU A 127 -36.46 21.93 20.55
N SER A 128 -36.06 23.04 21.15
CA SER A 128 -36.63 23.64 22.35
C SER A 128 -36.53 25.12 22.05
N GLN A 129 -37.60 25.80 21.62
CA GLN A 129 -38.76 26.11 22.44
C GLN A 129 -39.99 26.28 21.55
N ALA A 130 -40.98 25.42 21.76
CA ALA A 130 -42.38 25.67 21.44
C ALA A 130 -43.06 26.34 22.64
#